data_AF-A0A015JPD6-F1
#
_entry.id   AF-A0A015JPD6-F1
#
_cell.length_a   1.000
_cell.length_b   1.000
_cell.length_c   1.000
_cell.angle_alpha   90.00
_cell.angle_beta   90.00
_cell.angle_gamma   90.00
#
_symmetry.space_group_name_H-M   'P 1'
#
loop_
_entity.id
_entity.type
_entity.pdbx_description
1 polymer ?
#
loop_
_entity_poly.entity_id
_entity_poly.type
_entity_poly.pdbx_seq_one_letter_code
_entity_poly.pdbx_strand_id
1 'polypeptide(L)'
;MVFQDDHCEKCGKKYTTVKYKWCESCQINYLEKNFTNWTSGNEIVDNFIQEFQLKINDYNDIIIEWIPYDQLNNIKEIRKDGFSTIYSTIWEDGPLYYCLYKKEYKRKLGKKQVALKYMHNSQNITNELLSKGRNSNALPIYGISQNPDTKDYIIIIQDEYCEKCCEEYTNTFYKWCKPCQISNLKENFINWTSGNEKVDNFIQDRQLNHVDHYNDPILEWISYEQLYKIKETGKNGIITICTAIWKSSPLKYDINKKIYKRDFINQNKKVTLICYNTQDITEF
;
A
#
# COMPACT_ATOMS: atom_id res chain seq x y z
N MET A 1 -36.80 19.91 -17.26
CA MET A 1 -35.87 19.50 -16.19
C MET A 1 -36.10 18.02 -15.94
N VAL A 2 -35.07 17.18 -16.08
CA VAL A 2 -35.15 15.77 -15.65
C VAL A 2 -34.59 15.75 -14.23
N PHE A 3 -35.45 15.50 -13.24
CA PHE A 3 -35.00 15.26 -11.88
C PHE A 3 -34.46 13.84 -11.82
N GLN A 4 -33.22 13.69 -11.35
CA GLN A 4 -32.66 12.38 -11.06
C GLN A 4 -33.42 11.82 -9.86
N ASP A 5 -34.10 10.68 -10.02
CA ASP A 5 -34.84 10.06 -8.95
C ASP A 5 -33.89 9.68 -7.80
N ASP A 6 -34.00 10.38 -6.68
CA ASP A 6 -33.19 10.18 -5.49
C ASP A 6 -33.78 9.13 -4.55
N HIS A 7 -34.93 8.53 -4.89
CA HIS A 7 -35.59 7.51 -4.11
C HIS A 7 -35.32 6.09 -4.64
N CYS A 8 -35.18 5.16 -3.72
CA CYS A 8 -34.90 3.77 -4.01
C CYS A 8 -36.12 3.08 -4.63
N GLU A 9 -35.93 2.53 -5.83
CA GLU A 9 -36.95 1.80 -6.59
C GLU A 9 -37.52 0.59 -5.83
N LYS A 10 -36.78 0.02 -4.86
CA LYS A 10 -37.17 -1.18 -4.11
C LYS A 10 -37.94 -0.89 -2.82
N CYS A 11 -37.58 0.17 -2.09
CA CYS A 11 -38.12 0.42 -0.75
C CYS A 11 -38.66 1.84 -0.55
N GLY A 12 -38.61 2.70 -1.56
CA GLY A 12 -39.13 4.08 -1.52
C GLY A 12 -38.35 5.04 -0.61
N LYS A 13 -37.30 4.59 0.08
CA LYS A 13 -36.42 5.46 0.88
C LYS A 13 -35.40 6.16 -0.03
N LYS A 14 -34.91 7.33 0.37
CA LYS A 14 -33.83 8.01 -0.35
C LYS A 14 -32.59 7.12 -0.47
N TYR A 15 -31.93 7.13 -1.63
CA TYR A 15 -30.63 6.46 -1.80
C TYR A 15 -29.58 7.11 -0.90
N THR A 16 -28.80 6.30 -0.18
CA THR A 16 -27.62 6.77 0.55
C THR A 16 -26.58 7.33 -0.42
N THR A 17 -26.40 6.67 -1.57
CA THR A 17 -25.53 7.14 -2.65
C THR A 17 -26.31 7.30 -3.96
N VAL A 18 -26.91 8.47 -4.15
CA VAL A 18 -27.80 8.79 -5.30
C VAL A 18 -27.13 8.53 -6.65
N LYS A 19 -25.87 8.96 -6.83
CA LYS A 19 -25.08 8.77 -8.06
C LYS A 19 -25.04 7.32 -8.53
N TYR A 20 -25.01 6.39 -7.57
CA TYR A 20 -24.84 4.97 -7.81
C TYR A 20 -26.11 4.16 -7.59
N LYS A 21 -27.22 4.84 -7.25
CA LYS A 21 -28.49 4.20 -6.88
C LYS A 21 -28.28 3.09 -5.84
N TRP A 22 -27.39 3.34 -4.87
CA TRP A 22 -27.11 2.41 -3.78
C TRP A 22 -27.96 2.79 -2.56
N CYS A 23 -28.68 1.80 -2.02
CA CYS A 23 -29.60 1.97 -0.90
C CYS A 23 -29.16 1.08 0.26
N GLU A 24 -28.67 1.70 1.32
CA GLU A 24 -28.21 1.06 2.56
C GLU A 24 -29.27 0.14 3.15
N SER A 25 -30.49 0.63 3.35
CA SER A 25 -31.58 -0.19 3.91
C SER A 25 -31.85 -1.44 3.07
N CYS A 26 -31.76 -1.36 1.74
CA CYS A 26 -31.95 -2.53 0.88
C CYS A 26 -30.77 -3.50 0.97
N GLN A 27 -29.54 -3.00 1.12
CA GLN A 27 -28.35 -3.85 1.26
C GLN A 27 -28.31 -4.54 2.61
N ILE A 28 -28.57 -3.81 3.70
CA ILE A 28 -28.68 -4.37 5.05
C ILE A 28 -29.73 -5.48 5.07
N ASN A 29 -30.93 -5.22 4.52
CA ASN A 29 -31.99 -6.23 4.43
C ASN A 29 -31.56 -7.46 3.60
N TYR A 30 -30.80 -7.25 2.52
CA TYR A 30 -30.24 -8.36 1.74
C TYR A 30 -29.25 -9.19 2.57
N LEU A 31 -28.34 -8.54 3.31
CA LEU A 31 -27.36 -9.24 4.14
C LEU A 31 -28.03 -10.01 5.27
N GLU A 32 -28.99 -9.40 5.97
CA GLU A 32 -29.78 -10.04 7.04
C GLU A 32 -30.45 -11.33 6.58
N LYS A 33 -31.05 -11.33 5.38
CA LYS A 33 -31.67 -12.52 4.79
C LYS A 33 -30.68 -13.64 4.45
N ASN A 34 -29.40 -13.30 4.36
CA ASN A 34 -28.34 -14.20 3.91
C ASN A 34 -27.32 -14.50 5.01
N PHE A 35 -27.55 -14.12 6.28
CA PHE A 35 -26.61 -14.37 7.38
C PHE A 35 -26.18 -15.83 7.50
N THR A 36 -27.07 -16.77 7.17
CA THR A 36 -26.77 -18.22 7.17
C THR A 36 -25.75 -18.63 6.12
N ASN A 37 -25.48 -17.82 5.09
CA ASN A 37 -24.46 -18.10 4.08
C ASN A 37 -23.03 -17.90 4.63
N TRP A 38 -22.87 -17.15 5.73
CA TRP A 38 -21.58 -16.82 6.36
C TRP A 38 -21.50 -17.30 7.80
N THR A 39 -22.23 -18.36 8.16
CA THR A 39 -22.14 -18.95 9.50
C THR A 39 -20.87 -19.78 9.64
N SER A 40 -20.19 -19.58 10.76
CA SER A 40 -19.06 -20.37 11.24
C SER A 40 -19.50 -21.55 12.11
N GLY A 41 -20.77 -21.57 12.54
CA GLY A 41 -21.26 -22.46 13.59
C GLY A 41 -20.86 -22.03 15.00
N ASN A 42 -20.16 -20.91 15.16
CA ASN A 42 -19.84 -20.30 16.46
C ASN A 42 -20.57 -18.96 16.61
N GLU A 43 -21.46 -18.87 17.60
CA GLU A 43 -22.32 -17.70 17.83
C GLU A 43 -21.53 -16.40 18.04
N ILE A 44 -20.38 -16.45 18.72
CA ILE A 44 -19.55 -15.26 19.00
C ILE A 44 -19.00 -14.69 17.68
N VAL A 45 -18.49 -15.56 16.82
CA VAL A 45 -17.93 -15.16 15.52
C VAL A 45 -19.02 -14.71 14.56
N ASP A 46 -20.15 -15.43 14.53
CA ASP A 46 -21.27 -15.09 13.66
C ASP A 46 -21.87 -13.73 14.04
N ASN A 47 -22.07 -13.47 15.34
CA ASN A 47 -22.52 -12.18 15.84
C ASN A 47 -21.54 -11.05 15.48
N PHE A 48 -20.24 -11.30 15.61
CA PHE A 48 -19.22 -10.33 15.21
C PHE A 48 -19.32 -10.02 13.71
N ILE A 49 -19.40 -11.02 12.83
CA ILE A 49 -19.53 -10.81 11.37
C ILE A 49 -20.79 -9.99 11.06
N GLN A 50 -21.93 -10.38 11.63
CA GLN A 50 -23.22 -9.72 11.40
C GLN A 50 -23.20 -8.26 11.88
N GLU A 51 -22.59 -7.96 13.03
CA GLU A 51 -22.47 -6.59 13.56
C GLU A 51 -21.80 -5.65 12.55
N PHE A 52 -20.79 -6.12 11.81
CA PHE A 52 -20.13 -5.32 10.77
C PHE A 52 -20.93 -5.24 9.48
N GLN A 53 -21.55 -6.34 9.05
CA GLN A 53 -22.42 -6.36 7.88
C GLN A 53 -23.60 -5.38 8.03
N LEU A 54 -24.09 -5.16 9.25
CA LEU A 54 -25.15 -4.19 9.56
C LEU A 54 -24.68 -2.72 9.61
N LYS A 55 -23.36 -2.46 9.62
CA LYS A 55 -22.78 -1.12 9.72
C LYS A 55 -22.31 -0.53 8.39
N ILE A 56 -22.54 -1.23 7.28
CA ILE A 56 -22.21 -0.72 5.95
C ILE A 56 -22.98 0.57 5.64
N ASN A 57 -22.33 1.51 4.99
CA ASN A 57 -22.89 2.81 4.62
C ASN A 57 -22.48 3.29 3.21
N ASP A 58 -21.58 2.59 2.52
CA ASP A 58 -21.19 2.88 1.14
C ASP A 58 -21.15 1.62 0.26
N TYR A 59 -21.28 1.80 -1.06
CA TYR A 59 -21.19 0.73 -2.05
C TYR A 59 -19.78 0.10 -2.16
N ASN A 60 -18.74 0.80 -1.71
CA ASN A 60 -17.37 0.28 -1.66
C ASN A 60 -17.01 -0.40 -0.33
N ASP A 61 -17.92 -0.42 0.64
CA ASP A 61 -17.64 -1.05 1.92
C ASP A 61 -17.37 -2.55 1.74
N ILE A 62 -16.42 -3.02 2.53
CA ILE A 62 -16.06 -4.44 2.57
C ILE A 62 -17.11 -5.17 3.38
N ILE A 63 -17.65 -6.22 2.79
CA ILE A 63 -18.50 -7.18 3.49
C ILE A 63 -17.57 -8.16 4.18
N ILE A 64 -17.60 -8.18 5.52
CA ILE A 64 -16.87 -9.17 6.31
C ILE A 64 -17.59 -10.51 6.18
N GLU A 65 -16.82 -11.57 6.00
CA GLU A 65 -17.33 -12.92 5.72
C GLU A 65 -16.73 -13.96 6.67
N TRP A 66 -17.46 -15.04 6.92
CA TRP A 66 -16.82 -16.30 7.27
C TRP A 66 -16.21 -16.89 6.01
N ILE A 67 -14.90 -17.17 6.06
CA ILE A 67 -14.15 -17.67 4.91
C ILE A 67 -13.73 -19.11 5.23
N PRO A 68 -14.25 -20.11 4.51
CA PRO A 68 -13.82 -21.49 4.66
C PRO A 68 -12.31 -21.63 4.46
N TYR A 69 -11.65 -22.35 5.37
CA TYR A 69 -10.18 -22.42 5.41
C TYR A 69 -9.58 -23.07 4.15
N ASP A 70 -10.32 -23.98 3.52
CA ASP A 70 -9.97 -24.64 2.26
C ASP A 70 -9.92 -23.70 1.04
N GLN A 71 -10.41 -22.46 1.16
CA GLN A 71 -10.23 -21.42 0.15
C GLN A 71 -8.89 -20.68 0.24
N LEU A 72 -8.08 -20.98 1.26
CA LEU A 72 -6.81 -20.31 1.53
C LEU A 72 -5.64 -21.20 1.11
N ASN A 73 -4.91 -20.76 0.08
CA ASN A 73 -3.82 -21.52 -0.52
C ASN A 73 -2.46 -20.84 -0.36
N ASN A 74 -1.39 -21.64 -0.38
CA ASN A 74 0.00 -21.14 -0.31
C ASN A 74 0.29 -20.32 0.95
N ILE A 75 -0.21 -20.78 2.10
CA ILE A 75 0.02 -20.14 3.40
C ILE A 75 1.52 -20.16 3.73
N LYS A 76 2.11 -18.98 3.93
CA LYS A 76 3.54 -18.80 4.25
C LYS A 76 3.71 -17.83 5.40
N GLU A 77 4.48 -18.21 6.42
CA GLU A 77 4.77 -17.33 7.56
C GLU A 77 5.59 -16.12 7.10
N ILE A 78 5.15 -14.92 7.48
CA ILE A 78 5.81 -13.65 7.18
C ILE A 78 6.49 -13.12 8.43
N ARG A 79 5.78 -13.13 9.56
CA ARG A 79 6.21 -12.48 10.79
C ARG A 79 5.61 -13.19 11.99
N LYS A 80 6.40 -13.33 13.04
CA LYS A 80 5.95 -13.83 14.34
C LYS A 80 6.38 -12.87 15.43
N ASP A 81 5.44 -12.53 16.29
CA ASP A 81 5.71 -11.78 17.51
C ASP A 81 5.12 -12.52 18.74
N GLY A 82 5.23 -11.89 19.91
CA GLY A 82 4.78 -12.48 21.18
C GLY A 82 3.26 -12.65 21.30
N PHE A 83 2.45 -12.03 20.43
CA PHE A 83 0.98 -12.02 20.52
C PHE A 83 0.30 -12.62 19.29
N SER A 84 0.95 -12.55 18.12
CA SER A 84 0.38 -13.00 16.86
C SER A 84 1.43 -13.50 15.88
N THR A 85 0.96 -14.28 14.91
CA THR A 85 1.74 -14.68 13.75
C THR A 85 0.98 -14.28 12.49
N ILE A 86 1.69 -13.66 11.55
CA ILE A 86 1.17 -13.21 10.27
C ILE A 86 1.63 -14.17 9.18
N TYR A 87 0.70 -14.61 8.34
CA TYR A 87 0.98 -15.42 7.15
C TYR A 87 0.49 -14.72 5.89
N SER A 88 1.20 -14.87 4.78
CA SER A 88 0.72 -14.53 3.43
C SER A 88 -0.04 -15.71 2.87
N THR A 89 -1.14 -15.44 2.17
CA THR A 89 -1.90 -16.50 1.49
C THR A 89 -2.60 -15.96 0.26
N ILE A 90 -3.13 -16.88 -0.54
CA ILE A 90 -4.01 -16.61 -1.67
C ILE A 90 -5.42 -17.06 -1.30
N TRP A 91 -6.36 -16.13 -1.29
CA TRP A 91 -7.78 -16.42 -1.22
C TRP A 91 -8.35 -16.61 -2.63
N GLU A 92 -8.83 -17.82 -2.93
CA GLU A 92 -9.28 -18.20 -4.28
C GLU A 92 -10.52 -17.42 -4.76
N ASP A 93 -11.52 -17.29 -3.89
CA ASP A 93 -12.78 -16.63 -4.23
C ASP A 93 -12.66 -15.10 -4.22
N GLY A 94 -11.78 -14.57 -3.35
CA GLY A 94 -11.64 -13.14 -3.10
C GLY A 94 -12.90 -12.52 -2.47
N PRO A 95 -12.86 -11.23 -2.09
CA PRO A 95 -13.94 -10.56 -1.36
C PRO A 95 -15.14 -10.26 -2.25
N LEU A 96 -16.32 -10.20 -1.63
CA LEU A 96 -17.49 -9.62 -2.25
C LEU A 96 -17.28 -8.13 -2.55
N TYR A 97 -17.85 -7.68 -3.66
CA TYR A 97 -17.98 -6.27 -4.00
C TYR A 97 -19.36 -5.99 -4.59
N TYR A 98 -19.86 -4.77 -4.39
CA TYR A 98 -21.13 -4.36 -4.99
C TYR A 98 -20.95 -3.97 -6.47
N CYS A 99 -21.59 -4.72 -7.36
CA CYS A 99 -21.54 -4.45 -8.80
C CYS A 99 -22.56 -3.37 -9.17
N LEU A 100 -22.10 -2.13 -9.36
CA LEU A 100 -22.93 -0.98 -9.71
C LEU A 100 -23.87 -1.22 -10.90
N TYR A 101 -23.40 -1.95 -11.92
CA TYR A 101 -24.17 -2.21 -13.14
C TYR A 101 -25.31 -3.20 -12.91
N LYS A 102 -25.08 -4.26 -12.12
CA LYS A 102 -26.09 -5.30 -11.84
C LYS A 102 -26.86 -5.04 -10.54
N LYS A 103 -26.45 -4.06 -9.74
CA LYS A 103 -27.03 -3.71 -8.42
C LYS A 103 -27.09 -4.91 -7.46
N GLU A 104 -26.03 -5.72 -7.44
CA GLU A 104 -25.92 -6.95 -6.64
C GLU A 104 -24.47 -7.19 -6.21
N TYR A 105 -24.27 -7.97 -5.16
CA TYR A 105 -22.94 -8.41 -4.72
C TYR A 105 -22.39 -9.50 -5.64
N LYS A 106 -21.09 -9.40 -5.95
CA LYS A 106 -20.37 -10.36 -6.77
C LYS A 106 -18.97 -10.58 -6.25
N ARG A 107 -18.34 -11.66 -6.72
CA ARG A 107 -16.90 -11.85 -6.64
C ARG A 107 -16.27 -11.54 -8.00
N LYS A 108 -15.08 -10.93 -7.97
CA LYS A 108 -14.28 -10.82 -9.20
C LYS A 108 -13.67 -12.19 -9.46
N LEU A 109 -13.72 -12.64 -10.72
CA LEU A 109 -12.95 -13.82 -11.12
C LEU A 109 -11.46 -13.54 -10.90
N GLY A 110 -10.85 -14.23 -9.95
CA GLY A 110 -9.42 -14.13 -9.70
C GLY A 110 -9.03 -14.27 -8.23
N LYS A 111 -7.87 -14.87 -8.04
CA LYS A 111 -7.18 -15.05 -6.76
C LYS A 111 -6.82 -13.69 -6.15
N LYS A 112 -7.04 -13.52 -4.83
CA LYS A 112 -6.59 -12.34 -4.08
C LYS A 112 -5.52 -12.69 -3.07
N GLN A 113 -4.41 -11.97 -3.08
CA GLN A 113 -3.43 -12.05 -2.00
C GLN A 113 -3.96 -11.33 -0.76
N VAL A 114 -3.92 -12.03 0.38
CA VAL A 114 -4.39 -11.54 1.69
C VAL A 114 -3.41 -11.97 2.77
N ALA A 115 -3.49 -11.33 3.94
CA ALA A 115 -2.72 -11.74 5.11
C ALA A 115 -3.64 -12.39 6.16
N LEU A 116 -3.12 -13.45 6.79
CA LEU A 116 -3.76 -14.17 7.88
C LEU A 116 -3.10 -13.74 9.19
N LYS A 117 -3.87 -13.18 10.10
CA LYS A 117 -3.43 -12.84 11.45
C LYS A 117 -3.92 -13.90 12.42
N TYR A 118 -3.02 -14.80 12.80
CA TYR A 118 -3.23 -15.79 13.85
C TYR A 118 -2.92 -15.12 15.19
N MET A 119 -3.90 -15.08 16.08
CA MET A 119 -3.68 -14.66 17.46
C MET A 119 -3.35 -15.90 18.30
N HIS A 120 -2.32 -15.81 19.14
CA HIS A 120 -1.99 -16.93 20.02
C HIS A 120 -3.12 -17.19 21.03
N ASN A 121 -3.40 -18.46 21.32
CA ASN A 121 -4.47 -18.91 22.22
C ASN A 121 -5.89 -18.52 21.77
N SER A 122 -6.16 -18.47 20.46
CA SER A 122 -7.47 -18.07 19.94
C SER A 122 -8.50 -19.20 19.91
N GLN A 123 -8.19 -20.41 20.38
CA GLN A 123 -9.15 -21.53 20.41
C GLN A 123 -10.40 -21.18 21.23
N ASN A 124 -10.25 -20.39 22.30
CA ASN A 124 -11.35 -19.82 23.07
C ASN A 124 -11.61 -18.38 22.63
N ILE A 125 -12.27 -18.23 21.47
CA ILE A 125 -12.57 -16.91 20.91
C ILE A 125 -13.51 -16.11 21.83
N THR A 126 -13.17 -14.84 22.05
CA THR A 126 -13.99 -13.90 22.81
C THR A 126 -14.17 -12.61 22.01
N ASN A 127 -15.21 -11.82 22.33
CA ASN A 127 -15.39 -10.48 21.77
C ASN A 127 -14.17 -9.58 22.01
N GLU A 128 -13.48 -9.76 23.15
CA GLU A 128 -12.26 -9.03 23.46
C GLU A 128 -11.11 -9.42 22.51
N LEU A 129 -10.93 -10.71 22.22
CA LEU A 129 -9.95 -11.18 21.24
C LEU A 129 -10.24 -10.64 19.84
N LEU A 130 -11.49 -10.69 19.39
CA LEU A 130 -11.87 -10.16 18.07
C LEU A 130 -11.66 -8.64 17.97
N SER A 131 -12.01 -7.90 19.02
CA SER A 131 -11.78 -6.45 19.08
C SER A 131 -10.29 -6.08 19.19
N LYS A 132 -9.46 -6.88 19.87
CA LYS A 132 -7.99 -6.73 19.85
C LYS A 132 -7.38 -7.07 18.50
N GLY A 133 -7.89 -8.11 17.85
CA GLY A 133 -7.49 -8.47 16.50
C GLY A 133 -7.76 -7.36 15.50
N ARG A 134 -8.83 -6.60 15.72
CA ARG A 134 -9.23 -5.40 14.98
C ARG A 134 -8.35 -4.17 15.25
N ASN A 135 -7.63 -4.09 16.38
CA ASN A 135 -7.04 -2.85 16.90
C ASN A 135 -5.92 -2.26 15.99
N SER A 136 -6.35 -1.65 14.90
CA SER A 136 -5.65 -0.70 14.04
C SER A 136 -6.71 -0.11 13.12
N ASN A 137 -7.02 1.17 13.25
CA ASN A 137 -7.88 1.95 12.36
C ASN A 137 -7.34 2.08 10.91
N ALA A 138 -6.54 1.11 10.44
CA ALA A 138 -5.79 1.18 9.19
C ALA A 138 -6.06 0.00 8.25
N LEU A 139 -6.32 -1.21 8.77
CA LEU A 139 -6.35 -2.42 7.95
C LEU A 139 -7.76 -2.88 7.63
N PRO A 140 -8.13 -2.99 6.35
CA PRO A 140 -9.39 -3.59 5.97
C PRO A 140 -9.44 -5.09 6.31
N ILE A 141 -10.42 -5.48 7.12
CA ILE A 141 -10.71 -6.88 7.46
C ILE A 141 -11.64 -7.43 6.40
N TYR A 142 -11.27 -8.57 5.79
CA TYR A 142 -12.11 -9.28 4.82
C TYR A 142 -12.96 -10.35 5.48
N GLY A 143 -12.49 -10.97 6.55
CA GLY A 143 -13.22 -12.08 7.13
C GLY A 143 -12.52 -12.76 8.29
N ILE A 144 -13.17 -13.81 8.77
CA ILE A 144 -12.65 -14.70 9.81
C ILE A 144 -12.67 -16.12 9.25
N SER A 145 -11.68 -16.91 9.65
CA SER A 145 -11.61 -18.34 9.38
C SER A 145 -11.19 -19.09 10.64
N GLN A 146 -11.21 -20.41 10.59
CA GLN A 146 -10.66 -21.27 11.64
C GLN A 146 -9.79 -22.34 11.02
N ASN A 147 -8.58 -22.52 11.55
CA ASN A 147 -7.72 -23.62 11.17
C ASN A 147 -8.38 -24.95 11.59
N PRO A 148 -8.65 -25.89 10.66
CA PRO A 148 -9.32 -27.14 10.99
C PRO A 148 -8.48 -28.06 11.89
N ASP A 149 -7.16 -27.95 11.86
CA ASP A 149 -6.24 -28.79 12.63
C ASP A 149 -6.00 -28.24 14.04
N THR A 150 -5.67 -26.95 14.15
CA THR A 150 -5.33 -26.32 15.44
C THR A 150 -6.53 -25.76 16.18
N LYS A 151 -7.66 -25.59 15.49
CA LYS A 151 -8.88 -24.92 15.96
C LYS A 151 -8.72 -23.43 16.29
N ASP A 152 -7.59 -22.85 15.92
CA ASP A 152 -7.35 -21.42 16.09
C ASP A 152 -8.20 -20.60 15.12
N TYR A 153 -8.83 -19.55 15.65
CA TYR A 153 -9.48 -18.52 14.83
C TYR A 153 -8.44 -17.57 14.26
N ILE A 154 -8.70 -17.15 13.02
CA ILE A 154 -7.79 -16.38 12.17
C ILE A 154 -8.56 -15.20 11.60
N ILE A 155 -7.97 -14.01 11.67
CA ILE A 155 -8.51 -12.82 11.02
C ILE A 155 -7.83 -12.64 9.67
N ILE A 156 -8.63 -12.47 8.62
CA ILE A 156 -8.18 -12.28 7.25
C ILE A 156 -8.23 -10.79 6.94
N ILE A 157 -7.08 -10.21 6.61
CA ILE A 157 -6.89 -8.78 6.38
C ILE A 157 -6.26 -8.52 5.01
N GLN A 158 -6.29 -7.26 4.59
CA GLN A 158 -5.52 -6.82 3.44
C GLN A 158 -4.03 -7.19 3.58
N ASP A 159 -3.45 -7.70 2.49
CA ASP A 159 -2.01 -7.95 2.44
C ASP A 159 -1.26 -6.62 2.35
N GLU A 160 -0.59 -6.28 3.43
CA GLU A 160 0.21 -5.06 3.56
C GLU A 160 1.68 -5.36 3.80
N TYR A 161 2.11 -6.60 3.62
CA TYR A 161 3.48 -7.01 3.93
C TYR A 161 4.34 -7.09 2.67
N CYS A 162 5.56 -6.59 2.78
CA CYS A 162 6.52 -6.61 1.70
C CYS A 162 6.94 -8.04 1.39
N GLU A 163 6.73 -8.45 0.14
CA GLU A 163 7.12 -9.78 -0.36
C GLU A 163 8.63 -10.05 -0.24
N LYS A 164 9.46 -9.00 -0.19
CA LYS A 164 10.93 -9.11 -0.15
C LYS A 164 11.46 -9.22 1.28
N CYS A 165 11.00 -8.36 2.18
CA CYS A 165 11.58 -8.23 3.53
C CYS A 165 10.59 -8.51 4.66
N CYS A 166 9.34 -8.86 4.36
CA CYS A 166 8.31 -9.19 5.35
C CYS A 166 7.87 -8.04 6.28
N GLU A 167 8.42 -6.84 6.11
CA GLU A 167 8.00 -5.62 6.79
C GLU A 167 6.74 -5.03 6.17
N GLU A 168 5.97 -4.27 6.94
CA GLU A 168 4.81 -3.55 6.43
C GLU A 168 5.21 -2.57 5.31
N TYR A 169 4.40 -2.50 4.26
CA TYR A 169 4.57 -1.53 3.20
C TYR A 169 4.39 -0.13 3.77
N THR A 170 5.38 0.74 3.55
CA THR A 170 5.26 2.16 3.88
C THR A 170 4.17 2.85 3.05
N ASN A 171 3.90 2.33 1.84
CA ASN A 171 2.72 2.68 1.07
C ASN A 171 2.09 1.42 0.47
N THR A 172 0.90 1.06 0.95
CA THR A 172 0.20 -0.19 0.62
C THR A 172 -0.47 -0.13 -0.75
N PHE A 173 -0.91 1.06 -1.18
CA PHE A 173 -1.51 1.27 -2.50
C PHE A 173 -0.53 0.97 -3.65
N TYR A 174 0.73 1.43 -3.52
CA TYR A 174 1.79 1.17 -4.50
C TYR A 174 2.66 -0.03 -4.13
N LYS A 175 2.35 -0.75 -3.04
CA LYS A 175 3.20 -1.82 -2.48
C LYS A 175 4.67 -1.39 -2.39
N TRP A 176 4.91 -0.16 -1.91
CA TRP A 176 6.24 0.41 -1.75
C TRP A 176 6.74 0.23 -0.32
N CYS A 177 7.98 -0.26 -0.20
CA CYS A 177 8.61 -0.62 1.06
C CYS A 177 9.91 0.20 1.22
N LYS A 178 9.88 1.18 2.11
CA LYS A 178 11.05 2.04 2.40
C LYS A 178 12.28 1.22 2.86
N PRO A 179 12.16 0.22 3.76
CA PRO A 179 13.30 -0.66 4.10
C PRO A 179 13.95 -1.34 2.88
N CYS A 180 13.14 -1.92 1.98
CA CYS A 180 13.65 -2.54 0.76
C CYS A 180 14.32 -1.54 -0.18
N GLN A 181 13.79 -0.34 -0.28
CA GLN A 181 14.35 0.70 -1.10
C GLN A 181 15.68 1.21 -0.54
N ILE A 182 15.76 1.42 0.77
CA ILE A 182 17.02 1.75 1.47
C ILE A 182 18.06 0.64 1.24
N SER A 183 17.66 -0.63 1.35
CA SER A 183 18.55 -1.77 1.05
C SER A 183 19.07 -1.71 -0.39
N ASN A 184 18.17 -1.44 -1.36
CA ASN A 184 18.56 -1.32 -2.76
C ASN A 184 19.48 -0.12 -3.03
N LEU A 185 19.29 1.02 -2.35
CA LEU A 185 20.20 2.16 -2.43
C LEU A 185 21.60 1.79 -1.92
N LYS A 186 21.68 1.14 -0.76
CA LYS A 186 22.95 0.69 -0.16
C LYS A 186 23.74 -0.22 -1.09
N GLU A 187 23.08 -1.15 -1.77
CA GLU A 187 23.70 -2.03 -2.78
C GLU A 187 24.29 -1.27 -3.98
N ASN A 188 23.76 -0.07 -4.28
CA ASN A 188 24.13 0.72 -5.44
C ASN A 188 25.04 1.92 -5.14
N PHE A 189 25.44 2.15 -3.88
CA PHE A 189 26.31 3.28 -3.52
C PHE A 189 27.61 3.32 -4.32
N ILE A 190 28.18 2.16 -4.64
CA ILE A 190 29.41 2.04 -5.45
C ILE A 190 29.24 2.58 -6.88
N ASN A 191 28.02 2.63 -7.41
CA ASN A 191 27.75 3.06 -8.78
C ASN A 191 27.72 4.58 -8.92
N TRP A 192 27.65 5.32 -7.81
CA TRP A 192 27.46 6.78 -7.78
C TRP A 192 28.50 7.50 -6.94
N THR A 193 29.69 6.91 -6.78
CA THR A 193 30.82 7.56 -6.10
C THR A 193 31.37 8.70 -6.94
N SER A 194 31.68 9.80 -6.26
CA SER A 194 32.42 10.94 -6.79
C SER A 194 33.94 10.74 -6.75
N GLY A 195 34.42 9.71 -6.05
CA GLY A 195 35.82 9.55 -5.67
C GLY A 195 36.25 10.43 -4.49
N ASN A 196 35.34 11.24 -3.92
CA ASN A 196 35.58 12.05 -2.74
C ASN A 196 34.72 11.53 -1.57
N GLU A 197 35.37 11.02 -0.53
CA GLU A 197 34.70 10.42 0.62
C GLU A 197 33.71 11.36 1.32
N LYS A 198 34.04 12.65 1.48
CA LYS A 198 33.15 13.61 2.14
C LYS A 198 31.87 13.85 1.32
N VAL A 199 32.02 13.98 0.00
CA VAL A 199 30.87 14.16 -0.92
C VAL A 199 30.01 12.90 -0.95
N ASP A 200 30.64 11.73 -1.02
CA ASP A 200 29.93 10.46 -1.07
C ASP A 200 29.14 10.20 0.22
N ASN A 201 29.75 10.47 1.38
CA ASN A 201 29.07 10.38 2.68
C ASN A 201 27.86 11.33 2.75
N PHE A 202 28.00 12.56 2.25
CA PHE A 202 26.87 13.50 2.18
C PHE A 202 25.74 12.98 1.28
N ILE A 203 26.07 12.45 0.10
CA ILE A 203 25.05 11.89 -0.81
C ILE A 203 24.33 10.72 -0.16
N GLN A 204 25.08 9.77 0.42
CA GLN A 204 24.52 8.58 1.06
C GLN A 204 23.61 8.94 2.25
N ASP A 205 24.02 9.88 3.10
CA ASP A 205 23.19 10.39 4.20
C ASP A 205 21.84 10.90 3.69
N ARG A 206 21.87 11.71 2.62
CA ARG A 206 20.64 12.26 2.02
C ARG A 206 19.76 11.17 1.41
N GLN A 207 20.35 10.19 0.74
CA GLN A 207 19.62 9.06 0.16
C GLN A 207 18.94 8.19 1.22
N LEU A 208 19.53 8.05 2.41
CA LEU A 208 18.98 7.22 3.49
C LEU A 208 17.91 7.95 4.30
N ASN A 209 18.06 9.26 4.50
CA ASN A 209 17.25 10.02 5.44
C ASN A 209 16.11 10.83 4.82
N HIS A 210 16.09 11.04 3.50
CA HIS A 210 15.11 11.91 2.82
C HIS A 210 14.28 11.23 1.72
N VAL A 211 14.16 9.90 1.78
CA VAL A 211 13.32 9.13 0.85
C VAL A 211 12.14 8.58 1.63
N ASP A 212 11.05 9.35 1.65
CA ASP A 212 9.82 9.07 2.38
C ASP A 212 8.67 8.63 1.46
N HIS A 213 8.86 8.81 0.15
CA HIS A 213 7.90 8.44 -0.87
C HIS A 213 8.58 7.84 -2.11
N TYR A 214 7.86 6.99 -2.83
CA TYR A 214 8.40 6.27 -4.00
C TYR A 214 8.84 7.17 -5.16
N ASN A 215 8.29 8.39 -5.22
CA ASN A 215 8.60 9.39 -6.24
C ASN A 215 9.64 10.44 -5.79
N ASP A 216 10.18 10.32 -4.57
CA ASP A 216 11.12 11.31 -4.08
C ASP A 216 12.39 11.34 -4.96
N PRO A 217 12.89 12.54 -5.29
CA PRO A 217 14.10 12.66 -6.05
C PRO A 217 15.28 12.11 -5.25
N ILE A 218 16.04 11.22 -5.87
CA ILE A 218 17.27 10.68 -5.27
C ILE A 218 18.42 11.60 -5.61
N LEU A 219 19.11 12.08 -4.58
CA LEU A 219 20.37 12.80 -4.74
C LEU A 219 21.42 11.82 -5.26
N GLU A 220 22.14 12.19 -6.32
CA GLU A 220 23.20 11.38 -6.90
C GLU A 220 24.37 12.26 -7.34
N TRP A 221 25.55 11.64 -7.44
CA TRP A 221 26.69 12.29 -8.08
C TRP A 221 26.48 12.34 -9.60
N ILE A 222 26.70 13.52 -10.19
CA ILE A 222 26.65 13.71 -11.64
C ILE A 222 28.05 14.08 -12.11
N SER A 223 28.70 13.14 -12.81
CA SER A 223 29.99 13.41 -13.45
C SER A 223 29.86 14.59 -14.43
N TYR A 224 30.87 15.46 -14.43
CA TYR A 224 30.90 16.66 -15.28
C TYR A 224 30.74 16.32 -16.77
N GLU A 225 31.21 15.14 -17.20
CA GLU A 225 31.08 14.66 -18.59
C GLU A 225 29.62 14.43 -19.04
N GLN A 226 28.69 14.33 -18.08
CA GLN A 226 27.26 14.23 -18.33
C GLN A 226 26.63 15.59 -18.65
N LEU A 227 27.37 16.68 -18.50
CA LEU A 227 26.88 18.05 -18.72
C LEU A 227 27.50 18.64 -20.00
N TYR A 228 26.71 19.35 -20.78
CA TYR A 228 27.20 20.04 -21.99
C TYR A 228 26.43 21.32 -22.25
N LYS A 229 26.95 22.17 -23.16
CA LYS A 229 26.41 23.52 -23.45
C LYS A 229 26.26 24.36 -22.16
N ILE A 230 27.26 24.29 -21.29
CA ILE A 230 27.29 25.04 -20.03
C ILE A 230 27.46 26.53 -20.34
N LYS A 231 26.59 27.38 -19.78
CA LYS A 231 26.60 28.83 -19.95
C LYS A 231 26.33 29.51 -18.62
N GLU A 232 27.18 30.46 -18.25
CA GLU A 232 26.94 31.34 -17.11
C GLU A 232 25.72 32.23 -17.37
N THR A 233 24.89 32.40 -16.35
CA THR A 233 23.65 33.21 -16.41
C THR A 233 23.58 34.27 -15.32
N GLY A 234 24.48 34.23 -14.34
CA GLY A 234 24.58 35.23 -13.30
C GLY A 234 25.66 34.87 -12.29
N LYS A 235 26.15 35.88 -11.57
CA LYS A 235 27.16 35.75 -10.53
C LYS A 235 26.76 36.57 -9.31
N ASN A 236 26.92 36.00 -8.13
CA ASN A 236 26.67 36.67 -6.86
C ASN A 236 27.74 36.26 -5.84
N GLY A 237 28.73 37.11 -5.63
CA GLY A 237 29.89 36.81 -4.78
C GLY A 237 30.67 35.58 -5.30
N ILE A 238 30.85 34.59 -4.41
CA ILE A 238 31.56 33.33 -4.69
C ILE A 238 30.71 32.31 -5.47
N ILE A 239 29.41 32.60 -5.69
CA ILE A 239 28.49 31.71 -6.39
C ILE A 239 28.31 32.16 -7.84
N THR A 240 28.57 31.25 -8.77
CA THR A 240 28.24 31.41 -10.19
C THR A 240 27.07 30.50 -10.53
N ILE A 241 26.02 31.06 -11.12
CA ILE A 241 24.85 30.32 -11.60
C ILE A 241 25.04 30.03 -13.09
N CYS A 242 25.13 28.75 -13.42
CA CYS A 242 25.23 28.28 -14.79
C CYS A 242 23.96 27.54 -15.21
N THR A 243 23.71 27.51 -16.51
CA THR A 243 22.76 26.57 -17.11
C THR A 243 23.52 25.57 -17.95
N ALA A 244 23.06 24.32 -17.96
CA ALA A 244 23.66 23.24 -18.74
C ALA A 244 22.58 22.34 -19.31
N ILE A 245 22.94 21.50 -20.26
CA ILE A 245 22.11 20.35 -20.66
C ILE A 245 22.70 19.10 -20.02
N TRP A 246 21.87 18.37 -19.29
CA TRP A 246 22.24 17.08 -18.73
C TRP A 246 21.90 15.97 -19.72
N LYS A 247 22.92 15.22 -20.17
CA LYS A 247 22.79 14.12 -21.14
C LYS A 247 21.84 13.03 -20.64
N SER A 248 21.96 12.70 -19.36
CA SER A 248 21.14 11.69 -18.70
C SER A 248 19.86 12.30 -18.10
N SER A 249 19.21 11.57 -17.22
CA SER A 249 18.02 11.99 -16.49
C SER A 249 18.11 11.54 -15.02
N PRO A 250 17.36 12.17 -14.10
CA PRO A 250 17.33 11.76 -12.70
C PRO A 250 16.98 10.28 -12.54
N LEU A 251 17.60 9.63 -11.55
CA LEU A 251 17.16 8.32 -11.09
C LEU A 251 15.72 8.38 -10.59
N LYS A 252 14.91 7.42 -11.03
CA LYS A 252 13.54 7.23 -10.56
C LYS A 252 13.35 5.78 -10.14
N TYR A 253 12.57 5.58 -9.08
CA TYR A 253 12.19 4.24 -8.65
C TYR A 253 11.10 3.68 -9.58
N ASP A 254 11.38 2.54 -10.20
CA ASP A 254 10.38 1.77 -10.94
C ASP A 254 9.62 0.88 -9.97
N ILE A 255 8.36 1.22 -9.67
CA ILE A 255 7.51 0.47 -8.74
C ILE A 255 7.30 -0.98 -9.21
N ASN A 256 7.13 -1.19 -10.51
CA ASN A 256 6.83 -2.51 -11.07
C ASN A 256 8.05 -3.43 -10.99
N LYS A 257 9.23 -2.89 -11.31
CA LYS A 257 10.50 -3.64 -11.27
C LYS A 257 11.16 -3.63 -9.89
N LYS A 258 10.70 -2.77 -8.98
CA LYS A 258 11.24 -2.55 -7.64
C LYS A 258 12.76 -2.24 -7.65
N ILE A 259 13.20 -1.39 -8.60
CA ILE A 259 14.61 -0.97 -8.80
C ILE A 259 14.67 0.50 -9.23
N TYR A 260 15.81 1.15 -9.03
CA TYR A 260 16.09 2.46 -9.62
C TYR A 260 16.54 2.34 -11.07
N LYS A 261 16.00 3.22 -11.92
CA LYS A 261 16.40 3.34 -13.33
C LYS A 261 16.38 4.79 -13.78
N ARG A 262 17.13 5.09 -14.84
CA ARG A 262 17.01 6.37 -15.54
C ARG A 262 15.85 6.34 -16.53
N ASP A 263 15.25 7.50 -16.72
CA ASP A 263 14.15 7.72 -17.64
C ASP A 263 14.70 8.13 -19.01
N PHE A 264 14.57 7.26 -20.02
CA PHE A 264 15.07 7.51 -21.36
C PHE A 264 14.29 8.60 -22.12
N ILE A 265 13.04 8.87 -21.74
CA ILE A 265 12.18 9.85 -22.41
C ILE A 265 12.56 11.28 -21.97
N ASN A 266 13.08 11.42 -20.74
CA ASN A 266 13.35 12.71 -20.11
C ASN A 266 14.84 13.12 -20.12
N GLN A 267 15.61 12.64 -21.10
CA GLN A 267 17.02 12.99 -21.29
C GLN A 267 17.20 14.39 -21.91
N ASN A 268 18.44 14.90 -21.87
CA ASN A 268 18.84 16.15 -22.52
C ASN A 268 18.04 17.38 -22.05
N LYS A 269 17.69 17.42 -20.76
CA LYS A 269 16.99 18.57 -20.16
C LYS A 269 17.95 19.66 -19.73
N LYS A 270 17.47 20.89 -19.82
CA LYS A 270 18.16 22.06 -19.28
C LYS A 270 18.12 21.99 -17.75
N VAL A 271 19.27 22.11 -17.11
CA VAL A 271 19.45 22.15 -15.66
C VAL A 271 20.15 23.43 -15.25
N THR A 272 19.92 23.85 -14.01
CA THR A 272 20.64 24.96 -13.37
C THR A 272 21.71 24.38 -12.46
N LEU A 273 22.93 24.88 -12.58
CA LEU A 273 24.08 24.50 -11.76
C LEU A 273 24.43 25.67 -10.85
N ILE A 274 24.74 25.36 -9.59
CA ILE A 274 25.31 26.30 -8.63
C ILE A 274 26.78 25.93 -8.49
N CYS A 275 27.66 26.78 -9.02
CA CYS A 275 29.10 26.58 -8.98
C CYS A 275 29.69 27.48 -7.89
N TYR A 276 30.54 26.90 -7.03
CA TYR A 276 31.28 27.65 -6.02
C TYR A 276 32.71 27.86 -6.51
N ASN A 277 33.18 29.10 -6.50
CA ASN A 277 34.54 29.41 -6.91
C ASN A 277 35.50 29.10 -5.74
N THR A 278 36.20 27.96 -5.82
CA THR A 278 37.03 27.44 -4.72
C THR A 278 38.30 28.25 -4.45
N GLN A 279 38.66 29.19 -5.33
CA GLN A 279 39.78 30.11 -5.10
C GLN A 279 39.53 31.11 -3.97
N ASP A 280 38.26 31.30 -3.56
CA ASP A 280 37.86 32.26 -2.52
C ASP A 280 37.37 31.56 -1.22
N ILE A 281 37.49 30.22 -1.11
CA ILE A 281 37.07 29.45 0.06
C ILE A 281 38.28 29.21 0.98
N THR A 282 38.53 30.16 1.88
CA THR A 282 39.42 29.97 3.02
C THR A 282 38.65 29.26 4.13
N GLU A 283 39.01 28.01 4.42
CA GLU A 283 38.55 27.15 5.52
C GLU A 283 37.32 26.25 5.27
N PHE A 284 37.54 24.95 5.53
CA PHE A 284 36.54 23.89 5.71
C PHE A 284 36.75 23.28 7.10
#